data_AF-A0A916QN66-F1
#
_entry.id   AF-A0A916QN66-F1
#
_cell.length_a   1.000
_cell.length_b   1.000
_cell.length_c   1.000
_cell.angle_alpha   90.00
_cell.angle_beta   90.00
_cell.angle_gamma   90.00
#
_symmetry.space_group_name_H-M   'P 1'
#
loop_
_entity.id
_entity.type
_entity.pdbx_description
1 polymer ?
#
loop_
_entity_poly.entity_id
_entity_poly.type
_entity_poly.pdbx_seq_one_letter_code
_entity_poly.pdbx_strand_id
1 'polypeptide(L)'
;MNQENFTTSDVFKFSPDVEFLQILARGSLKQNLPKAVRLWVILRSIYGPETDPIKVKLTDKFTYNDWCERFFTEFEYHKNDKIPIYHDPKCPCAKTTPDWLFEPTIGSNAREWKKSFIQLYPITVQQLNNLLNFGIINTQKNQTKQQKNRLLAKTRKNFQYDFQALVSMGWLRARQVKTNHHLNKFKTQYIKVSSFPNFLTSTPSQEVVERQEVGNVIQNDLADFFDDFGREINHEQRFFLDLEYIVHHKLSSRINEFREKLKEIWHSQPIPPIKITYVSARNFQDRQDDGEDYIVYPVCIYYSQRAPYLFAYGQTPKDDSGTKIDWYDYRLDRIKSLEVLEWNRVNLPNFSLKICQSKTPKEIEKKRSEAWGFDFYKPQDVLLIRFDRYFHNLYIQGTEREKLFQNISYKQAQSLINNSKDKLEQKQQLLRVLKSRSPDDIYCRINYRKDDYNIIMRLRAWGAKVEVLLPWDLRQTMTENIQDTWKLYNS
;
A
#
# COMPACT_ATOMS: atom_id res chain seq x y z
N MET A 1 -19.85 -5.79 25.08
CA MET A 1 -20.81 -6.19 24.03
C MET A 1 -20.45 -7.60 23.62
N ASN A 2 -21.37 -8.53 23.79
CA ASN A 2 -21.09 -9.97 23.85
C ASN A 2 -20.56 -10.53 22.52
N GLN A 3 -19.60 -11.44 22.64
CA GLN A 3 -19.15 -12.34 21.58
C GLN A 3 -20.27 -13.35 21.30
N GLU A 4 -20.94 -13.22 20.17
CA GLU A 4 -21.76 -14.30 19.62
C GLU A 4 -20.88 -15.17 18.72
N ASN A 5 -20.65 -16.40 19.17
CA ASN A 5 -20.09 -17.47 18.35
C ASN A 5 -21.13 -17.87 17.30
N PHE A 6 -20.87 -17.60 16.02
CA PHE A 6 -21.72 -18.03 14.92
C PHE A 6 -21.65 -19.57 14.76
N THR A 7 -22.77 -20.25 14.98
CA THR A 7 -22.95 -21.69 14.76
C THR A 7 -23.69 -21.94 13.44
N THR A 8 -23.08 -22.77 12.58
CA THR A 8 -23.69 -23.65 11.55
C THR A 8 -24.80 -23.15 10.58
N SER A 9 -25.07 -21.85 10.43
CA SER A 9 -26.02 -21.35 9.39
C SER A 9 -25.60 -20.04 8.72
N ASP A 10 -24.36 -19.94 8.26
CA ASP A 10 -23.89 -18.70 7.63
C ASP A 10 -24.41 -18.59 6.20
N VAL A 11 -25.59 -17.98 6.06
CA VAL A 11 -26.15 -17.55 4.79
C VAL A 11 -25.42 -16.28 4.34
N PHE A 12 -24.93 -16.26 3.10
CA PHE A 12 -24.19 -15.12 2.54
C PHE A 12 -25.16 -13.96 2.24
N LYS A 13 -25.22 -12.99 3.15
CA LYS A 13 -26.13 -11.84 3.06
C LYS A 13 -25.45 -10.53 2.63
N PHE A 14 -24.15 -10.54 2.36
CA PHE A 14 -23.40 -9.34 1.99
C PHE A 14 -23.87 -8.76 0.65
N SER A 15 -24.20 -7.47 0.65
CA SER A 15 -24.44 -6.67 -0.54
C SER A 15 -23.11 -6.36 -1.25
N PRO A 16 -23.10 -6.06 -2.56
CA PRO A 16 -21.89 -5.76 -3.30
C PRO A 16 -21.42 -4.31 -3.05
N ASP A 17 -21.32 -3.92 -1.79
CA ASP A 17 -20.86 -2.59 -1.40
C ASP A 17 -19.36 -2.43 -1.67
N VAL A 18 -18.91 -1.18 -1.79
CA VAL A 18 -17.51 -0.85 -2.15
C VAL A 18 -16.51 -1.52 -1.21
N GLU A 19 -16.79 -1.54 0.09
CA GLU A 19 -15.95 -2.17 1.11
C GLU A 19 -15.86 -3.69 0.91
N PHE A 20 -16.99 -4.36 0.72
CA PHE A 20 -16.99 -5.80 0.53
C PHE A 20 -16.36 -6.22 -0.80
N LEU A 21 -16.63 -5.48 -1.88
CA LEU A 21 -16.00 -5.73 -3.17
C LEU A 21 -14.49 -5.48 -3.15
N GLN A 22 -14.01 -4.55 -2.31
CA GLN A 22 -12.58 -4.32 -2.12
C GLN A 22 -11.87 -5.56 -1.55
N ILE A 23 -12.54 -6.32 -0.68
CA ILE A 23 -12.03 -7.60 -0.16
C ILE A 23 -11.91 -8.63 -1.29
N LEU A 24 -12.94 -8.74 -2.14
CA LEU A 24 -12.96 -9.69 -3.25
C LEU A 24 -12.03 -9.31 -4.42
N ALA A 25 -11.69 -8.03 -4.55
CA ALA A 25 -10.87 -7.54 -5.66
C ALA A 25 -9.45 -8.11 -5.64
N ARG A 26 -8.90 -8.45 -4.45
CA ARG A 26 -7.49 -8.85 -4.25
C ARG A 26 -6.52 -7.88 -4.93
N GLY A 27 -6.68 -6.60 -4.61
CA GLY A 27 -5.99 -5.47 -5.24
C GLY A 27 -6.93 -4.28 -5.38
N SER A 28 -6.55 -3.26 -6.15
CA SER A 28 -7.40 -2.08 -6.33
C SER A 28 -8.76 -2.45 -6.95
N LEU A 29 -9.87 -2.16 -6.25
CA LEU A 29 -11.20 -2.34 -6.79
C LEU A 29 -11.40 -1.50 -8.07
N LYS A 30 -10.75 -0.35 -8.19
CA LYS A 30 -10.76 0.48 -9.41
C LYS A 30 -10.32 -0.26 -10.66
N GLN A 31 -9.36 -1.17 -10.55
CA GLN A 31 -8.85 -1.96 -11.67
C GLN A 31 -9.57 -3.32 -11.78
N ASN A 32 -10.05 -3.85 -10.67
CA ASN A 32 -10.59 -5.21 -10.59
C ASN A 32 -12.12 -5.29 -10.42
N LEU A 33 -12.84 -4.18 -10.55
CA LEU A 33 -14.30 -4.12 -10.32
C LEU A 33 -15.07 -5.24 -11.05
N PRO A 34 -14.89 -5.49 -12.36
CA PRO A 34 -15.63 -6.57 -13.02
C PRO A 34 -15.32 -7.95 -12.43
N LYS A 35 -14.11 -8.20 -11.95
CA LYS A 35 -13.77 -9.48 -11.32
C LYS A 35 -14.39 -9.59 -9.93
N ALA A 36 -14.25 -8.54 -9.10
CA ALA A 36 -14.83 -8.51 -7.76
C ALA A 36 -16.35 -8.75 -7.79
N VAL A 37 -17.06 -8.12 -8.73
CA VAL A 37 -18.51 -8.32 -8.88
C VAL A 37 -18.82 -9.74 -9.35
N ARG A 38 -18.05 -10.35 -10.26
CA ARG A 38 -18.24 -11.77 -10.63
C ARG A 38 -18.09 -12.70 -9.43
N LEU A 39 -17.04 -12.49 -8.63
CA LEU A 39 -16.79 -13.29 -7.43
C LEU A 39 -17.95 -13.17 -6.43
N TRP A 40 -18.46 -11.95 -6.23
CA TRP A 40 -19.65 -11.72 -5.41
C TRP A 40 -20.87 -12.46 -5.95
N VAL A 41 -21.14 -12.40 -7.26
CA VAL A 41 -22.27 -13.13 -7.87
C VAL A 41 -22.13 -14.64 -7.65
N ILE A 42 -20.92 -15.19 -7.84
CA ILE A 42 -20.67 -16.62 -7.62
C ILE A 42 -20.94 -16.97 -6.15
N LEU A 43 -20.42 -16.19 -5.19
CA LEU A 43 -20.66 -16.41 -3.76
C LEU A 43 -22.14 -16.34 -3.39
N ARG A 44 -22.84 -15.29 -3.84
CA ARG A 44 -24.27 -15.12 -3.63
C ARG A 44 -25.08 -16.27 -4.23
N SER A 45 -24.70 -16.77 -5.41
CA SER A 45 -25.35 -17.93 -6.04
C SER A 45 -25.15 -19.25 -5.28
N ILE A 46 -24.04 -19.42 -4.58
CA ILE A 46 -23.71 -20.67 -3.86
C ILE A 46 -24.25 -20.62 -2.42
N TYR A 47 -24.10 -19.48 -1.76
CA TYR A 47 -24.30 -19.33 -0.32
C TYR A 47 -25.41 -18.36 0.07
N GLY A 48 -26.01 -17.64 -0.88
CA GLY A 48 -27.10 -16.69 -0.61
C GLY A 48 -28.34 -17.36 -0.01
N PRO A 49 -29.28 -16.56 0.54
CA PRO A 49 -30.59 -17.03 0.99
C PRO A 49 -31.31 -17.86 -0.07
N GLU A 50 -32.12 -18.84 0.36
CA GLU A 50 -32.97 -19.62 -0.55
C GLU A 50 -34.01 -18.75 -1.29
N THR A 51 -34.30 -17.55 -0.78
CA THR A 51 -35.16 -16.56 -1.41
C THR A 51 -34.46 -15.75 -2.51
N ASP A 52 -33.14 -15.86 -2.66
CA ASP A 52 -32.44 -15.08 -3.67
C ASP A 52 -32.74 -15.60 -5.08
N PRO A 53 -32.97 -14.71 -6.05
CA PRO A 53 -33.30 -15.10 -7.42
C PRO A 53 -32.14 -15.80 -8.15
N ILE A 54 -30.92 -15.75 -7.61
CA ILE A 54 -29.72 -16.32 -8.24
C ILE A 54 -29.14 -17.51 -7.48
N LYS A 55 -29.79 -17.93 -6.39
CA LYS A 55 -29.37 -19.09 -5.60
C LYS A 55 -29.51 -20.36 -6.45
N VAL A 56 -28.43 -21.14 -6.52
CA VAL A 56 -28.44 -22.44 -7.20
C VAL A 56 -28.41 -23.59 -6.20
N LYS A 57 -29.24 -24.61 -6.47
CA LYS A 57 -29.30 -25.83 -5.65
C LYS A 57 -28.15 -26.77 -5.98
N LEU A 58 -27.01 -26.54 -5.31
CA LEU A 58 -25.82 -27.38 -5.39
C LEU A 58 -25.67 -28.26 -4.14
N THR A 59 -25.20 -29.49 -4.35
CA THR A 59 -24.68 -30.35 -3.28
C THR A 59 -23.44 -29.73 -2.62
N ASP A 60 -23.03 -30.23 -1.46
CA ASP A 60 -21.85 -29.74 -0.75
C ASP A 60 -20.57 -29.83 -1.58
N LYS A 61 -20.50 -30.86 -2.42
CA LYS A 61 -19.44 -31.05 -3.42
C LYS A 61 -20.03 -30.84 -4.80
N PHE A 62 -19.40 -30.01 -5.62
CA PHE A 62 -19.89 -29.69 -6.96
C PHE A 62 -18.72 -29.38 -7.89
N THR A 63 -18.98 -29.33 -9.18
CA THR A 63 -18.00 -28.98 -10.22
C THR A 63 -18.44 -27.71 -10.93
N TYR A 64 -17.52 -27.11 -11.68
CA TYR A 64 -17.84 -25.93 -12.50
C TYR A 64 -19.07 -26.16 -13.41
N ASN A 65 -19.17 -27.33 -14.04
CA ASN A 65 -20.31 -27.68 -14.89
C ASN A 65 -21.61 -27.76 -14.08
N ASP A 66 -21.59 -28.35 -12.88
CA ASP A 66 -22.78 -28.45 -12.03
C ASP A 66 -23.32 -27.07 -11.66
N TRP A 67 -22.43 -26.09 -11.42
CA TRP A 67 -22.80 -24.70 -11.19
C TRP A 67 -23.35 -24.06 -12.47
N CYS A 68 -22.67 -24.19 -13.61
CA CYS A 68 -23.12 -23.60 -14.87
C CYS A 68 -24.49 -24.12 -15.34
N GLU A 69 -24.73 -25.43 -15.24
CA GLU A 69 -26.00 -26.06 -15.60
C GLU A 69 -27.20 -25.50 -14.84
N ARG A 70 -26.97 -25.05 -13.60
CA ARG A 70 -28.03 -24.50 -12.74
C ARG A 70 -28.10 -22.98 -12.79
N PHE A 71 -26.97 -22.32 -13.05
CA PHE A 71 -26.87 -20.87 -13.00
C PHE A 71 -27.24 -20.22 -14.33
N PHE A 72 -26.83 -20.79 -15.46
CA PHE A 72 -27.16 -20.24 -16.78
C PHE A 72 -28.42 -20.89 -17.35
N THR A 73 -29.19 -20.14 -18.13
CA THR A 73 -30.45 -20.62 -18.73
C THR A 73 -30.22 -21.67 -19.81
N GLU A 74 -29.13 -21.55 -20.58
CA GLU A 74 -28.78 -22.50 -21.64
C GLU A 74 -27.31 -22.93 -21.55
N PHE A 75 -27.04 -24.03 -20.84
CA PHE A 75 -25.69 -24.50 -20.55
C PHE A 75 -24.81 -24.76 -21.79
N GLU A 76 -25.39 -25.15 -22.93
CA GLU A 76 -24.64 -25.46 -24.16
C GLU A 76 -23.76 -24.28 -24.64
N TYR A 77 -24.23 -23.04 -24.48
CA TYR A 77 -23.47 -21.84 -24.84
C TYR A 77 -22.26 -21.59 -23.94
N HIS A 78 -22.17 -22.28 -22.80
CA HIS A 78 -21.16 -22.09 -21.77
C HIS A 78 -20.16 -23.27 -21.67
N LYS A 79 -20.30 -24.33 -22.47
CA LYS A 79 -19.43 -25.53 -22.42
C LYS A 79 -18.07 -25.39 -23.11
N ASN A 80 -17.98 -24.62 -24.20
CA ASN A 80 -16.95 -24.81 -25.22
C ASN A 80 -15.73 -23.87 -25.14
N ASP A 81 -15.28 -23.47 -23.94
CA ASP A 81 -14.14 -22.54 -23.72
C ASP A 81 -14.19 -21.24 -24.56
N LYS A 82 -15.37 -20.87 -25.05
CA LYS A 82 -15.63 -19.66 -25.85
C LYS A 82 -16.46 -18.68 -25.04
N ILE A 83 -16.36 -17.40 -25.40
CA ILE A 83 -17.26 -16.38 -24.86
C ILE A 83 -18.65 -16.64 -25.43
N PRO A 84 -19.69 -16.82 -24.60
CA PRO A 84 -21.04 -17.09 -25.08
C PRO A 84 -21.55 -15.91 -25.90
N ILE A 85 -22.17 -16.18 -27.04
CA ILE A 85 -22.90 -15.16 -27.79
C ILE A 85 -24.08 -14.64 -26.95
N TYR A 86 -24.65 -13.52 -27.35
CA TYR A 86 -25.92 -13.09 -26.78
C TYR A 86 -27.01 -14.05 -27.30
N HIS A 87 -27.63 -14.80 -26.40
CA HIS A 87 -28.54 -15.90 -26.74
C HIS A 87 -29.89 -15.75 -26.02
N ASP A 88 -29.87 -15.44 -24.73
CA ASP A 88 -31.07 -15.19 -23.94
C ASP A 88 -30.92 -13.91 -23.10
N PRO A 89 -31.84 -12.92 -23.21
CA PRO A 89 -31.82 -11.69 -22.40
C PRO A 89 -31.97 -11.94 -20.90
N LYS A 90 -32.59 -13.06 -20.49
CA LYS A 90 -32.78 -13.44 -19.08
C LYS A 90 -31.60 -14.23 -18.52
N CYS A 91 -30.72 -14.72 -19.37
CA CYS A 91 -29.53 -15.43 -18.94
C CYS A 91 -28.66 -14.52 -18.06
N PRO A 92 -28.16 -14.99 -16.91
CA PRO A 92 -27.22 -14.22 -16.08
C PRO A 92 -25.98 -13.71 -16.83
N CYS A 93 -25.59 -14.34 -17.94
CA CYS A 93 -24.49 -13.87 -18.78
C CYS A 93 -24.81 -12.62 -19.62
N ALA A 94 -26.08 -12.27 -19.80
CA ALA A 94 -26.50 -11.07 -20.51
C ALA A 94 -26.34 -9.80 -19.66
N LYS A 95 -26.35 -9.94 -18.32
CA LYS A 95 -26.27 -8.83 -17.37
C LYS A 95 -24.89 -8.17 -17.36
N THR A 96 -24.90 -6.84 -17.30
CA THR A 96 -23.72 -5.97 -17.19
C THR A 96 -23.29 -5.78 -15.73
N THR A 97 -22.17 -5.08 -15.50
CA THR A 97 -21.72 -4.77 -14.14
C THR A 97 -22.75 -3.95 -13.33
N PRO A 98 -23.34 -2.86 -13.88
CA PRO A 98 -24.43 -2.13 -13.22
C PRO A 98 -25.64 -2.99 -12.89
N ASP A 99 -26.04 -3.89 -13.79
CA ASP A 99 -27.21 -4.75 -13.59
C ASP A 99 -27.05 -5.69 -12.39
N TRP A 100 -25.80 -6.06 -12.07
CA TRP A 100 -25.48 -6.85 -10.88
C TRP A 100 -25.30 -6.00 -9.63
N LEU A 101 -24.57 -4.88 -9.75
CA LEU A 101 -24.29 -4.00 -8.61
C LEU A 101 -25.55 -3.38 -8.03
N PHE A 102 -26.52 -3.03 -8.88
CA PHE A 102 -27.69 -2.24 -8.50
C PHE A 102 -28.99 -3.00 -8.71
N GLU A 103 -28.92 -4.33 -8.66
CA GLU A 103 -30.09 -5.19 -8.70
C GLU A 103 -31.00 -4.86 -7.48
N PRO A 104 -32.30 -4.59 -7.67
CA PRO A 104 -33.15 -4.06 -6.59
C PRO A 104 -33.26 -4.90 -5.31
N THR A 105 -33.11 -6.23 -5.41
CA THR A 105 -33.34 -7.18 -4.32
C THR A 105 -32.06 -7.59 -3.59
N ILE A 106 -30.95 -7.69 -4.30
CA ILE A 106 -29.68 -8.22 -3.77
C ILE A 106 -28.49 -7.27 -3.96
N GLY A 107 -28.66 -6.19 -4.72
CA GLY A 107 -27.63 -5.21 -5.02
C GLY A 107 -27.55 -4.07 -4.00
N SER A 108 -26.64 -3.14 -4.27
CA SER A 108 -26.40 -1.93 -3.49
C SER A 108 -27.18 -0.73 -4.04
N ASN A 109 -27.40 0.29 -3.21
CA ASN A 109 -27.97 1.55 -3.66
C ASN A 109 -27.00 2.27 -4.63
N ALA A 110 -27.44 2.52 -5.87
CA ALA A 110 -26.58 3.08 -6.90
C ALA A 110 -25.99 4.46 -6.55
N ARG A 111 -26.74 5.32 -5.84
CA ARG A 111 -26.28 6.67 -5.50
C ARG A 111 -25.21 6.61 -4.42
N GLU A 112 -25.46 5.85 -3.36
CA GLU A 112 -24.54 5.68 -2.24
C GLU A 112 -23.27 4.96 -2.69
N TRP A 113 -23.42 3.87 -3.46
CA TRP A 113 -22.29 3.12 -3.97
C TRP A 113 -21.35 3.99 -4.82
N LYS A 114 -21.90 4.77 -5.76
CA LYS A 114 -21.10 5.68 -6.60
C LYS A 114 -20.40 6.75 -5.76
N LYS A 115 -21.08 7.30 -4.75
CA LYS A 115 -20.49 8.27 -3.82
C LYS A 115 -19.32 7.66 -3.06
N SER A 116 -19.50 6.48 -2.44
CA SER A 116 -18.46 5.78 -1.71
C SER A 116 -17.27 5.42 -2.61
N PHE A 117 -17.53 5.01 -3.86
CA PHE A 117 -16.47 4.67 -4.80
C PHE A 117 -15.62 5.89 -5.19
N ILE A 118 -16.23 7.04 -5.47
CA ILE A 118 -15.51 8.28 -5.81
C ILE A 118 -14.75 8.84 -4.61
N GLN A 119 -15.29 8.68 -3.40
CA GLN A 119 -14.58 9.05 -2.17
C GLN A 119 -13.30 8.23 -1.98
N LEU A 120 -13.35 6.93 -2.30
CA LEU A 120 -12.20 6.03 -2.19
C LEU A 120 -11.22 6.18 -3.35
N TYR A 121 -11.72 6.46 -4.56
CA TYR A 121 -10.93 6.57 -5.77
C TYR A 121 -11.12 7.94 -6.44
N PRO A 122 -10.09 8.80 -6.52
CA PRO A 122 -10.20 10.11 -7.14
C PRO A 122 -10.31 9.99 -8.67
N ILE A 123 -11.53 9.71 -9.14
CA ILE A 123 -11.89 9.62 -10.56
C ILE A 123 -13.12 10.47 -10.85
N THR A 124 -13.26 10.91 -12.09
CA THR A 124 -14.44 11.67 -12.52
C THR A 124 -15.68 10.78 -12.63
N VAL A 125 -16.87 11.38 -12.57
CA VAL A 125 -18.14 10.66 -12.79
C VAL A 125 -18.15 9.96 -14.16
N GLN A 126 -17.56 10.58 -15.18
CA GLN A 126 -17.43 9.99 -16.51
C GLN A 126 -16.51 8.76 -16.51
N GLN A 127 -15.36 8.84 -15.84
CA GLN A 127 -14.45 7.71 -15.67
C GLN A 127 -15.11 6.55 -14.91
N LEU A 128 -15.90 6.84 -13.89
CA LEU A 128 -16.69 5.84 -13.18
C LEU A 128 -17.75 5.19 -14.09
N ASN A 129 -18.48 6.00 -14.86
CA ASN A 129 -19.46 5.46 -15.81
C ASN A 129 -18.80 4.59 -16.89
N ASN A 130 -17.58 4.93 -17.34
CA ASN A 130 -16.82 4.08 -18.24
C ASN A 130 -16.44 2.75 -17.58
N LEU A 131 -15.91 2.81 -16.35
CA LEU A 131 -15.55 1.62 -15.58
C LEU A 131 -16.76 0.70 -15.37
N LEU A 132 -17.91 1.26 -15.03
CA LEU A 132 -19.15 0.51 -14.84
C LEU A 132 -19.64 -0.13 -16.15
N ASN A 133 -19.69 0.61 -17.25
CA ASN A 133 -20.27 0.10 -18.50
C ASN A 133 -19.32 -0.81 -19.28
N PHE A 134 -18.01 -0.56 -19.22
CA PHE A 134 -17.01 -1.18 -20.11
C PHE A 134 -15.91 -1.92 -19.34
N GLY A 135 -15.83 -1.79 -18.01
CA GLY A 135 -14.79 -2.40 -17.20
C GLY A 135 -13.44 -1.69 -17.25
N ILE A 136 -13.34 -0.54 -17.92
CA ILE A 136 -12.10 0.25 -18.08
C ILE A 136 -12.39 1.75 -17.99
N ILE A 137 -11.41 2.52 -17.52
CA ILE A 137 -11.58 3.97 -17.29
C ILE A 137 -11.31 4.80 -18.55
N ASN A 138 -10.31 4.41 -19.34
CA ASN A 138 -9.86 5.14 -20.53
C ASN A 138 -10.42 4.48 -21.80
N THR A 139 -11.27 5.18 -22.54
CA THR A 139 -11.93 4.68 -23.76
C THR A 139 -11.31 5.23 -25.06
N GLN A 140 -10.16 5.90 -25.00
CA GLN A 140 -9.61 6.69 -26.10
C GLN A 140 -9.23 5.90 -27.37
N LYS A 141 -9.15 4.56 -27.35
CA LYS A 141 -8.58 3.81 -28.48
C LYS A 141 -9.53 3.14 -29.46
N ASN A 142 -10.86 3.05 -29.26
CA ASN A 142 -11.80 2.53 -30.28
C ASN A 142 -13.26 2.69 -29.80
N GLN A 143 -13.88 3.85 -30.04
CA GLN A 143 -15.26 4.13 -29.58
C GLN A 143 -16.35 3.42 -30.40
N THR A 144 -16.05 2.91 -31.60
CA THR A 144 -17.06 2.46 -32.57
C THR A 144 -17.51 1.00 -32.45
N LYS A 145 -16.92 0.17 -31.56
CA LYS A 145 -17.30 -1.24 -31.37
C LYS A 145 -17.29 -1.72 -29.90
N GLN A 146 -17.32 -0.82 -28.92
CA GLN A 146 -17.31 -1.24 -27.50
C GLN A 146 -18.70 -1.69 -27.05
N GLN A 147 -18.94 -3.00 -27.11
CA GLN A 147 -20.10 -3.62 -26.48
C GLN A 147 -19.98 -3.47 -24.96
N LYS A 148 -21.10 -3.13 -24.30
CA LYS A 148 -21.16 -3.10 -22.82
C LYS A 148 -20.63 -4.41 -22.24
N ASN A 149 -19.87 -4.33 -21.16
CA ASN A 149 -19.22 -5.48 -20.55
C ASN A 149 -20.26 -6.40 -19.89
N ARG A 150 -20.67 -7.44 -20.63
CA ARG A 150 -21.48 -8.56 -20.14
C ARG A 150 -20.65 -9.37 -19.15
N LEU A 151 -20.95 -9.19 -17.86
CA LEU A 151 -20.05 -9.51 -16.76
C LEU A 151 -19.67 -11.00 -16.77
N LEU A 152 -20.66 -11.86 -16.93
CA LEU A 152 -20.54 -13.33 -16.87
C LEU A 152 -20.47 -13.97 -18.27
N ALA A 153 -20.40 -13.18 -19.34
CA ALA A 153 -20.06 -13.68 -20.67
C ALA A 153 -18.55 -13.88 -20.78
N LYS A 154 -18.05 -14.93 -20.14
CA LYS A 154 -16.61 -15.27 -20.07
C LYS A 154 -16.39 -16.74 -20.45
N THR A 155 -15.14 -17.06 -20.77
CA THR A 155 -14.75 -18.44 -21.03
C THR A 155 -14.74 -19.25 -19.74
N ARG A 156 -14.82 -20.58 -19.84
CA ARG A 156 -14.60 -21.50 -18.72
C ARG A 156 -13.30 -21.23 -17.97
N LYS A 157 -12.21 -20.95 -18.68
CA LYS A 157 -10.90 -20.67 -18.08
C LYS A 157 -10.96 -19.46 -17.13
N ASN A 158 -11.68 -18.40 -17.52
CA ASN A 158 -11.89 -17.24 -16.65
C ASN A 158 -12.65 -17.62 -15.37
N PHE A 159 -13.71 -18.42 -15.49
CA PHE A 159 -14.45 -18.89 -14.32
C PHE A 159 -13.62 -19.83 -13.45
N GLN A 160 -12.79 -20.70 -14.03
CA GLN A 160 -11.87 -21.53 -13.25
C GLN A 160 -10.92 -20.68 -12.41
N TYR A 161 -10.39 -19.58 -12.96
CA TYR A 161 -9.61 -18.62 -12.19
C TYR A 161 -10.42 -17.92 -11.11
N ASP A 162 -11.68 -17.57 -11.38
CA ASP A 162 -12.56 -16.97 -10.38
C ASP A 162 -12.84 -17.96 -9.23
N PHE A 163 -13.16 -19.22 -9.52
CA PHE A 163 -13.34 -20.28 -8.53
C PHE A 163 -12.05 -20.59 -7.77
N GLN A 164 -10.89 -20.59 -8.44
CA GLN A 164 -9.59 -20.71 -7.77
C GLN A 164 -9.32 -19.53 -6.84
N ALA A 165 -9.71 -18.31 -7.22
CA ALA A 165 -9.60 -17.15 -6.35
C ALA A 165 -10.47 -17.33 -5.09
N LEU A 166 -11.71 -17.79 -5.24
CA LEU A 166 -12.58 -18.12 -4.11
C LEU A 166 -12.00 -19.21 -3.21
N VAL A 167 -11.35 -20.22 -3.79
CA VAL A 167 -10.64 -21.25 -3.01
C VAL A 167 -9.46 -20.66 -2.25
N SER A 168 -8.65 -19.83 -2.90
CA SER A 168 -7.49 -19.19 -2.26
C SER A 168 -7.87 -18.24 -1.12
N MET A 169 -9.08 -17.65 -1.19
CA MET A 169 -9.63 -16.76 -0.17
C MET A 169 -10.39 -17.52 0.93
N GLY A 170 -10.43 -18.85 0.88
CA GLY A 170 -11.12 -19.67 1.88
C GLY A 170 -12.64 -19.73 1.75
N TRP A 171 -13.24 -19.16 0.69
CA TRP A 171 -14.69 -19.25 0.45
C TRP A 171 -15.13 -20.61 -0.11
N LEU A 172 -14.19 -21.39 -0.65
CA LEU A 172 -14.40 -22.74 -1.16
C LEU A 172 -13.17 -23.59 -0.84
N ARG A 173 -13.32 -24.91 -0.85
CA ARG A 173 -12.19 -25.84 -0.94
C ARG A 173 -12.20 -26.53 -2.30
N ALA A 174 -11.05 -27.01 -2.76
CA ALA A 174 -10.95 -27.77 -4.02
C ALA A 174 -10.20 -29.08 -3.83
N ARG A 175 -10.65 -30.12 -4.54
CA ARG A 175 -9.98 -31.42 -4.63
C ARG A 175 -9.89 -31.85 -6.08
N GLN A 176 -8.76 -32.40 -6.48
CA GLN A 176 -8.61 -33.06 -7.78
C GLN A 176 -9.12 -34.50 -7.70
N VAL A 177 -10.01 -34.87 -8.64
CA VAL A 177 -10.58 -36.22 -8.73
C VAL A 177 -10.24 -36.79 -10.11
N LYS A 178 -9.73 -38.02 -10.14
CA LYS A 178 -9.40 -38.72 -11.40
C LYS A 178 -10.67 -39.04 -12.17
N THR A 179 -10.70 -38.75 -13.46
CA THR A 179 -11.80 -39.13 -14.36
C THR A 179 -11.32 -40.25 -15.28
N ASN A 180 -11.70 -41.50 -14.96
CA ASN A 180 -11.38 -42.76 -15.64
C ASN A 180 -9.90 -43.22 -15.58
N HIS A 181 -9.71 -44.53 -15.41
CA HIS A 181 -8.40 -45.18 -15.23
C HIS A 181 -7.48 -45.12 -16.46
N HIS A 182 -7.98 -44.73 -17.64
CA HIS A 182 -7.24 -44.81 -18.91
C HIS A 182 -6.71 -43.47 -19.44
N LEU A 183 -7.04 -42.34 -18.80
CA LEU A 183 -6.53 -41.03 -19.18
C LEU A 183 -6.14 -40.29 -17.89
N ASN A 184 -4.92 -39.73 -17.82
CA ASN A 184 -4.45 -38.88 -16.71
C ASN A 184 -5.19 -37.53 -16.67
N LYS A 185 -6.53 -37.55 -16.71
CA LYS A 185 -7.39 -36.38 -16.69
C LYS A 185 -8.00 -36.23 -15.30
N PHE A 186 -7.79 -35.07 -14.71
CA PHE A 186 -8.33 -34.72 -13.39
C PHE A 186 -9.42 -33.68 -13.56
N LYS A 187 -10.49 -33.81 -12.77
CA LYS A 187 -11.55 -32.81 -12.65
C LYS A 187 -11.46 -32.17 -11.27
N THR A 188 -11.44 -30.83 -11.25
CA THR A 188 -11.55 -30.06 -10.01
C THR A 188 -12.98 -30.18 -9.47
N GLN A 189 -13.11 -30.68 -8.25
CA GLN A 189 -14.33 -30.65 -7.46
C GLN A 189 -14.20 -29.58 -6.38
N TYR A 190 -15.16 -28.66 -6.32
CA TYR A 190 -15.27 -27.63 -5.30
C TYR A 190 -16.14 -28.13 -4.15
N ILE A 191 -15.82 -27.69 -2.95
CA ILE A 191 -16.49 -28.09 -1.71
C ILE A 191 -16.88 -26.83 -0.96
N LYS A 192 -18.15 -26.75 -0.55
CA LYS A 192 -18.66 -25.66 0.29
C LYS A 192 -17.95 -25.64 1.65
N VAL A 193 -17.74 -24.45 2.20
CA VAL A 193 -17.24 -24.28 3.57
C VAL A 193 -18.42 -24.13 4.53
N SER A 194 -18.27 -24.62 5.75
CA SER A 194 -19.29 -24.56 6.80
C SER A 194 -19.29 -23.23 7.57
N SER A 195 -18.21 -22.46 7.45
CA SER A 195 -18.05 -21.12 8.00
C SER A 195 -17.31 -20.28 6.97
N PHE A 196 -17.73 -19.02 6.80
CA PHE A 196 -17.03 -18.11 5.89
C PHE A 196 -15.66 -17.75 6.45
N PRO A 197 -14.68 -17.43 5.57
CA PRO A 197 -13.44 -16.81 6.02
C PRO A 197 -13.81 -15.55 6.81
N ASN A 198 -13.15 -15.33 7.93
CA ASN A 198 -13.58 -14.36 8.93
C ASN A 198 -13.61 -12.91 8.41
N PHE A 199 -12.81 -12.40 7.48
CA PHE A 199 -12.79 -10.99 6.99
C PHE A 199 -12.74 -9.82 8.02
N LEU A 200 -13.41 -9.87 9.17
CA LEU A 200 -13.22 -8.98 10.32
C LEU A 200 -12.03 -9.43 11.20
N THR A 201 -11.60 -10.70 11.13
CA THR A 201 -10.41 -11.22 11.83
C THR A 201 -9.63 -12.33 11.07
N SER A 202 -9.71 -12.43 9.74
CA SER A 202 -8.96 -13.46 8.98
C SER A 202 -7.60 -13.01 8.48
N THR A 203 -6.62 -13.22 9.34
CA THR A 203 -5.39 -13.95 9.01
C THR A 203 -5.77 -15.33 8.43
N PRO A 204 -5.22 -15.76 7.27
CA PRO A 204 -5.41 -17.12 6.78
C PRO A 204 -4.62 -18.13 7.62
N SER A 205 -5.22 -19.30 7.79
CA SER A 205 -4.68 -20.50 8.42
C SER A 205 -3.33 -20.93 7.84
N GLN A 206 -2.54 -21.51 8.75
CA GLN A 206 -1.16 -21.95 8.62
C GLN A 206 -0.87 -22.80 7.36
N GLU A 207 0.37 -22.65 6.89
CA GLU A 207 1.04 -23.36 5.79
C GLU A 207 0.90 -22.77 4.37
N VAL A 208 0.93 -21.44 4.20
CA VAL A 208 1.70 -20.80 3.11
C VAL A 208 2.13 -19.41 3.58
N VAL A 209 3.40 -19.29 3.96
CA VAL A 209 4.26 -18.08 3.96
C VAL A 209 3.57 -16.74 4.22
N GLU A 210 3.74 -16.26 5.45
CA GLU A 210 3.66 -14.87 5.92
C GLU A 210 3.77 -13.79 4.81
N ARG A 211 2.63 -13.20 4.42
CA ARG A 211 2.55 -11.81 3.96
C ARG A 211 1.22 -11.21 4.41
N GLN A 212 1.15 -10.81 5.68
CA GLN A 212 0.14 -9.86 6.14
C GLN A 212 0.68 -8.44 5.95
N GLU A 213 -0.08 -7.68 5.17
CA GLU A 213 -0.27 -6.23 5.27
C GLU A 213 1.01 -5.40 5.41
N VAL A 214 1.76 -5.30 4.30
CA VAL A 214 2.51 -4.07 3.99
C VAL A 214 1.52 -3.04 3.44
N GLY A 215 0.52 -2.67 4.24
CA GLY A 215 -0.32 -1.53 3.94
C GLY A 215 0.51 -0.27 4.11
N ASN A 216 0.80 0.42 3.00
CA ASN A 216 1.33 1.79 2.90
C ASN A 216 2.84 2.04 2.69
N VAL A 217 3.69 1.03 2.46
CA VAL A 217 5.14 1.33 2.18
C VAL A 217 5.69 0.71 0.90
N ILE A 218 5.08 -0.36 0.41
CA ILE A 218 5.27 -0.77 -0.98
C ILE A 218 4.17 -0.04 -1.74
N GLN A 219 4.50 0.81 -2.73
CA GLN A 219 3.51 1.28 -3.70
C GLN A 219 2.70 0.04 -4.08
N ASN A 220 1.38 -0.01 -3.82
CA ASN A 220 0.59 -1.24 -3.94
C ASN A 220 0.90 -1.99 -5.26
N ASP A 221 1.17 -1.23 -6.32
CA ASP A 221 1.71 -1.69 -7.60
C ASP A 221 2.91 -2.66 -7.51
N LEU A 222 3.95 -2.40 -6.71
CA LEU A 222 5.14 -3.27 -6.66
C LEU A 222 4.84 -4.62 -5.99
N ALA A 223 4.00 -4.66 -4.95
CA ALA A 223 3.55 -5.92 -4.37
C ALA A 223 2.73 -6.71 -5.40
N ASP A 224 1.86 -6.00 -6.15
CA ASP A 224 1.09 -6.58 -7.26
C ASP A 224 2.01 -7.11 -8.39
N PHE A 225 3.06 -6.37 -8.77
CA PHE A 225 4.07 -6.81 -9.75
C PHE A 225 4.79 -8.09 -9.29
N PHE A 226 5.09 -8.19 -7.99
CA PHE A 226 5.69 -9.40 -7.42
C PHE A 226 4.72 -10.58 -7.43
N ASP A 227 3.45 -10.37 -7.15
CA ASP A 227 2.45 -11.43 -7.18
C ASP A 227 2.18 -11.91 -8.61
N ASP A 228 2.18 -10.99 -9.58
CA ASP A 228 1.91 -11.29 -11.00
C ASP A 228 3.13 -11.94 -11.70
N PHE A 229 4.34 -11.44 -11.45
CA PHE A 229 5.54 -11.83 -12.21
C PHE A 229 6.66 -12.41 -11.38
N GLY A 230 6.56 -12.41 -10.04
CA GLY A 230 7.60 -12.92 -9.15
C GLY A 230 7.80 -14.44 -9.21
N ARG A 231 6.92 -15.17 -9.90
CA ARG A 231 7.06 -16.60 -10.19
C ARG A 231 7.54 -16.81 -11.62
N GLU A 232 8.21 -17.93 -11.86
CA GLU A 232 8.60 -18.34 -13.20
C GLU A 232 7.40 -18.44 -14.15
N ILE A 233 7.58 -17.95 -15.38
CA ILE A 233 6.58 -18.05 -16.45
C ILE A 233 7.21 -18.86 -17.58
N ASN A 234 6.64 -20.06 -17.81
CA ASN A 234 7.18 -21.10 -18.69
C ASN A 234 8.58 -21.55 -18.28
N HIS A 235 8.79 -21.83 -16.98
CA HIS A 235 10.07 -22.30 -16.42
C HIS A 235 11.24 -21.30 -16.55
N GLU A 236 10.93 -20.02 -16.74
CA GLU A 236 11.93 -18.96 -16.86
C GLU A 236 11.60 -17.83 -15.89
N GLN A 237 12.61 -17.33 -15.17
CA GLN A 237 12.48 -16.14 -14.33
C GLN A 237 12.45 -14.91 -15.25
N ARG A 238 11.31 -14.20 -15.26
CA ARG A 238 11.08 -13.06 -16.17
C ARG A 238 10.94 -11.72 -15.46
N PHE A 239 10.89 -11.71 -14.15
CA PHE A 239 10.85 -10.52 -13.32
C PHE A 239 12.05 -10.49 -12.40
N PHE A 240 12.73 -9.36 -12.37
CA PHE A 240 13.86 -9.14 -11.48
C PHE A 240 13.58 -7.85 -10.74
N LEU A 241 13.61 -7.92 -9.41
CA LEU A 241 13.66 -6.72 -8.59
C LEU A 241 15.11 -6.42 -8.30
N ASP A 242 15.62 -5.37 -8.95
CA ASP A 242 16.86 -4.76 -8.54
C ASP A 242 16.55 -3.64 -7.55
N LEU A 243 16.81 -3.91 -6.27
CA LEU A 243 16.94 -2.86 -5.27
C LEU A 243 18.43 -2.62 -5.11
N GLU A 244 18.87 -1.40 -5.37
CA GLU A 244 20.19 -0.97 -4.92
C GLU A 244 20.22 -1.18 -3.39
N TYR A 245 20.84 -2.24 -2.88
CA TYR A 245 20.85 -2.57 -1.44
C TYR A 245 22.22 -2.20 -0.89
N ILE A 246 22.27 -1.28 0.07
CA ILE A 246 23.54 -0.71 0.57
C ILE A 246 24.13 -1.49 1.74
N VAL A 247 23.44 -2.53 2.21
CA VAL A 247 23.91 -3.33 3.34
C VAL A 247 24.84 -4.42 2.84
N HIS A 248 25.99 -4.55 3.49
CA HIS A 248 26.99 -5.54 3.15
C HIS A 248 26.44 -6.97 3.32
N HIS A 249 26.56 -7.82 2.29
CA HIS A 249 25.99 -9.19 2.26
C HIS A 249 26.36 -10.05 3.48
N LYS A 250 27.58 -9.89 4.04
CA LYS A 250 28.02 -10.57 5.28
C LYS A 250 27.13 -10.28 6.50
N LEU A 251 26.36 -9.19 6.49
CA LEU A 251 25.45 -8.81 7.57
C LEU A 251 24.03 -9.35 7.38
N SER A 252 23.71 -9.95 6.23
CA SER A 252 22.36 -10.39 5.89
C SER A 252 21.82 -11.43 6.87
N SER A 253 22.63 -12.41 7.29
CA SER A 253 22.22 -13.43 8.27
C SER A 253 21.82 -12.80 9.61
N ARG A 254 22.65 -11.92 10.16
CA ARG A 254 22.37 -11.20 11.41
C ARG A 254 21.11 -10.34 11.31
N ILE A 255 20.91 -9.66 10.17
CA ILE A 255 19.70 -8.85 9.97
C ILE A 255 18.46 -9.74 9.92
N ASN A 256 18.54 -10.91 9.30
CA ASN A 256 17.44 -11.87 9.31
C ASN A 256 17.16 -12.37 10.74
N GLU A 257 18.19 -12.70 11.52
CA GLU A 257 18.04 -13.07 12.94
C GLU A 257 17.35 -11.96 13.75
N PHE A 258 17.77 -10.71 13.59
CA PHE A 258 17.10 -9.58 14.27
C PHE A 258 15.67 -9.38 13.80
N ARG A 259 15.37 -9.59 12.52
CA ARG A 259 14.00 -9.50 12.00
C ARG A 259 13.11 -10.58 12.63
N GLU A 260 13.56 -11.82 12.70
CA GLU A 260 12.80 -12.90 13.35
C GLU A 260 12.63 -12.63 14.85
N LYS A 261 13.68 -12.20 15.55
CA LYS A 261 13.59 -11.84 16.98
C LYS A 261 12.62 -10.69 17.23
N LEU A 262 12.62 -9.65 16.38
CA LEU A 262 11.67 -8.54 16.45
C LEU A 262 10.23 -9.01 16.21
N LYS A 263 10.00 -9.96 15.28
CA LYS A 263 8.67 -10.56 15.11
C LYS A 263 8.21 -11.24 16.39
N GLU A 264 9.06 -12.05 17.03
CA GLU A 264 8.74 -12.72 18.31
C GLU A 264 8.39 -11.70 19.42
N ILE A 265 9.18 -10.63 19.52
CA ILE A 265 8.96 -9.52 20.46
C ILE A 265 7.58 -8.89 20.24
N TRP A 266 7.16 -8.65 18.99
CA TRP A 266 5.87 -8.05 18.68
C TRP A 266 4.66 -8.98 18.89
N HIS A 267 4.88 -10.30 18.94
CA HIS A 267 3.83 -11.25 19.35
C HIS A 267 3.61 -11.25 20.87
N SER A 268 4.53 -10.70 21.66
CA SER A 268 4.40 -10.63 23.12
C SER A 268 3.42 -9.53 23.54
N GLN A 269 2.61 -9.79 24.57
CA GLN A 269 1.68 -8.82 25.15
C GLN A 269 1.86 -8.72 26.67
N PRO A 270 2.26 -7.56 27.21
CA PRO A 270 2.67 -6.35 26.50
C PRO A 270 3.99 -6.53 25.75
N ILE A 271 4.21 -5.76 24.68
CA ILE A 271 5.50 -5.73 23.97
C ILE A 271 6.60 -5.29 24.97
N PRO A 272 7.68 -6.07 25.15
CA PRO A 272 8.75 -5.74 26.07
C PRO A 272 9.69 -4.65 25.50
N PRO A 273 10.36 -3.86 26.36
CA PRO A 273 11.47 -3.03 25.94
C PRO A 273 12.65 -3.92 25.55
N ILE A 274 13.54 -3.38 24.71
CA ILE A 274 14.75 -4.07 24.28
C ILE A 274 15.97 -3.20 24.58
N LYS A 275 17.09 -3.85 24.82
CA LYS A 275 18.42 -3.25 24.81
C LYS A 275 19.10 -3.57 23.50
N ILE A 276 19.58 -2.55 22.80
CA ILE A 276 20.33 -2.70 21.56
C ILE A 276 21.73 -2.11 21.74
N THR A 277 22.75 -2.82 21.27
CA THR A 277 24.08 -2.23 21.09
C THR A 277 24.15 -1.66 19.67
N TYR A 278 24.30 -0.34 19.51
CA TYR A 278 24.17 0.34 18.22
C TYR A 278 25.37 1.22 17.89
N VAL A 279 25.84 1.12 16.64
CA VAL A 279 26.92 1.94 16.11
C VAL A 279 26.36 3.13 15.33
N SER A 280 26.34 4.31 15.97
CA SER A 280 25.84 5.55 15.37
C SER A 280 26.69 6.02 14.19
N ALA A 281 26.04 6.50 13.12
CA ALA A 281 26.73 7.12 11.99
C ALA A 281 27.41 8.44 12.35
N ARG A 282 26.86 9.15 13.34
CA ARG A 282 27.36 10.47 13.76
C ARG A 282 28.67 10.36 14.53
N ASN A 283 28.89 9.23 15.19
CA ASN A 283 30.07 8.96 16.02
C ASN A 283 31.08 8.08 15.28
N PHE A 284 30.91 7.92 13.96
CA PHE A 284 31.73 7.06 13.11
C PHE A 284 33.06 7.75 12.79
N GLN A 285 33.90 8.01 13.79
CA GLN A 285 35.26 8.48 13.59
C GLN A 285 36.33 7.41 13.73
N ASP A 286 36.04 6.24 14.27
CA ASP A 286 36.97 5.11 14.21
C ASP A 286 36.21 3.83 13.89
N ARG A 287 36.74 3.03 12.96
CA ARG A 287 36.12 1.78 12.46
C ARG A 287 36.05 0.65 13.52
N GLN A 288 36.14 1.01 14.81
CA GLN A 288 36.20 0.15 15.99
C GLN A 288 35.28 0.63 17.11
N ASP A 289 34.17 1.31 16.79
CA ASP A 289 33.17 1.53 17.84
C ASP A 289 32.42 0.21 18.10
N ASP A 290 32.62 -0.37 19.29
CA ASP A 290 31.86 -1.52 19.81
C ASP A 290 30.36 -1.22 19.89
N GLY A 291 29.99 0.06 19.78
CA GLY A 291 28.65 0.57 19.85
C GLY A 291 28.26 0.87 21.29
N GLU A 292 27.25 1.72 21.44
CA GLU A 292 26.70 2.04 22.76
C GLU A 292 25.38 1.30 22.96
N ASP A 293 25.06 1.03 24.22
CA ASP A 293 23.82 0.39 24.60
C ASP A 293 22.68 1.39 24.75
N TYR A 294 21.55 1.10 24.12
CA TYR A 294 20.33 1.90 24.19
C TYR A 294 19.14 1.03 24.55
N ILE A 295 18.36 1.46 25.55
CA ILE A 295 17.09 0.86 25.91
C ILE A 295 15.98 1.58 25.14
N VAL A 296 15.24 0.80 24.36
CA VAL A 296 14.22 1.31 23.45
C VAL A 296 12.98 0.43 23.45
N TYR A 297 11.85 1.02 23.09
CA TYR A 297 10.61 0.34 22.78
C TYR A 297 10.50 0.16 21.25
N PRO A 298 10.53 -1.09 20.73
CA PRO A 298 10.53 -1.34 19.30
C PRO A 298 9.13 -1.16 18.71
N VAL A 299 8.94 -0.17 17.84
CA VAL A 299 7.60 0.17 17.30
C VAL A 299 7.34 -0.50 15.95
N CYS A 300 8.21 -0.31 14.97
CA CYS A 300 8.10 -0.98 13.68
C CYS A 300 9.42 -1.01 12.90
N ILE A 301 9.49 -1.87 11.89
CA ILE A 301 10.53 -1.80 10.85
C ILE A 301 10.01 -0.98 9.67
N TYR A 302 10.85 -0.07 9.19
CA TYR A 302 10.62 0.72 7.99
C TYR A 302 11.76 0.50 6.99
N TYR A 303 11.44 0.05 5.78
CA TYR A 303 12.43 -0.06 4.70
C TYR A 303 12.45 1.24 3.89
N SER A 304 13.57 1.92 3.88
CA SER A 304 13.75 3.20 3.19
C SER A 304 15.18 3.32 2.71
N GLN A 305 15.38 4.00 1.58
CA GLN A 305 16.73 4.31 1.08
C GLN A 305 17.69 3.13 1.17
N ARG A 306 17.24 1.97 0.67
CA ARG A 306 18.10 0.80 0.46
C ARG A 306 18.51 0.07 1.74
N ALA A 307 17.91 0.38 2.88
CA ALA A 307 18.18 -0.29 4.15
C ALA A 307 16.92 -0.42 5.04
N PRO A 308 16.86 -1.44 5.91
CA PRO A 308 15.84 -1.55 6.95
C PRO A 308 16.21 -0.75 8.20
N TYR A 309 15.24 -0.01 8.74
CA TYR A 309 15.33 0.80 9.95
C TYR A 309 14.34 0.31 10.99
N LEU A 310 14.74 0.24 12.26
CA LEU A 310 13.87 0.05 13.41
C LEU A 310 13.51 1.44 13.93
N PHE A 311 12.25 1.85 13.74
CA PHE A 311 11.73 3.00 14.45
C PHE A 311 11.39 2.58 15.88
N ALA A 312 12.00 3.28 16.83
CA ALA A 312 11.85 3.00 18.24
C ALA A 312 11.67 4.30 19.03
N TYR A 313 11.01 4.18 20.17
CA TYR A 313 10.92 5.24 21.16
C TYR A 313 11.77 4.87 22.36
N GLY A 314 12.67 5.72 22.83
CA GLY A 314 13.57 5.39 23.94
C GLY A 314 14.81 6.25 23.94
N GLN A 315 15.89 5.73 24.50
CA GLN A 315 17.18 6.40 24.44
C GLN A 315 17.57 6.65 22.98
N THR A 316 18.14 7.81 22.68
CA THR A 316 18.71 8.14 21.37
C THR A 316 20.24 8.21 21.46
N PRO A 317 20.98 8.00 20.35
CA PRO A 317 22.42 8.28 20.33
C PRO A 317 22.71 9.68 20.83
N LYS A 318 23.79 9.83 21.62
CA LYS A 318 24.20 11.11 22.18
C LYS A 318 24.38 12.14 21.08
N ASP A 319 23.83 13.32 21.30
CA ASP A 319 24.25 14.54 20.63
C ASP A 319 24.94 15.46 21.64
N ASP A 320 25.18 16.72 21.27
CA ASP A 320 25.80 17.73 22.14
C ASP A 320 25.05 17.94 23.48
N SER A 321 23.78 17.53 23.57
CA SER A 321 22.94 17.59 24.76
C SER A 321 22.84 16.27 25.55
N GLY A 322 23.55 15.23 25.10
CA GLY A 322 23.55 13.89 25.71
C GLY A 322 22.46 12.96 25.17
N THR A 323 22.23 11.85 25.86
CA THR A 323 21.17 10.88 25.52
C THR A 323 19.83 11.40 26.04
N LYS A 324 18.84 11.49 25.15
CA LYS A 324 17.45 11.83 25.50
C LYS A 324 16.51 10.65 25.26
N ILE A 325 15.31 10.72 25.84
CA ILE A 325 14.22 9.76 25.59
C ILE A 325 13.28 10.34 24.54
N ASP A 326 13.38 9.86 23.31
CA ASP A 326 12.64 10.35 22.15
C ASP A 326 12.52 9.27 21.07
N TRP A 327 11.89 9.61 19.95
CA TRP A 327 11.90 8.80 18.73
C TRP A 327 13.28 8.79 18.07
N TYR A 328 13.65 7.64 17.51
CA TYR A 328 14.85 7.50 16.69
C TYR A 328 14.74 6.36 15.66
N ASP A 329 15.50 6.47 14.58
CA ASP A 329 15.58 5.50 13.49
C ASP A 329 16.89 4.69 13.50
N TYR A 330 16.83 3.48 14.04
CA TYR A 330 17.99 2.61 14.15
C TYR A 330 18.17 1.75 12.90
N ARG A 331 19.24 1.98 12.15
CA ARG A 331 19.60 1.09 11.02
C ARG A 331 19.90 -0.32 11.50
N LEU A 332 19.15 -1.33 11.02
CA LEU A 332 19.32 -2.71 11.49
C LEU A 332 20.73 -3.27 11.24
N ASP A 333 21.38 -2.84 10.15
CA ASP A 333 22.74 -3.29 9.82
C ASP A 333 23.80 -2.78 10.81
N ARG A 334 23.47 -1.76 11.60
CA ARG A 334 24.36 -1.14 12.60
C ARG A 334 24.05 -1.56 14.03
N ILE A 335 22.99 -2.34 14.25
CA ILE A 335 22.76 -3.03 15.52
C ILE A 335 23.75 -4.21 15.60
N LYS A 336 24.46 -4.31 16.72
CA LYS A 336 25.44 -5.37 17.00
C LYS A 336 24.82 -6.49 17.81
N SER A 337 24.00 -6.13 18.79
CA SER A 337 23.32 -7.07 19.69
C SER A 337 21.90 -6.57 20.00
N LEU A 338 21.03 -7.50 20.38
CA LEU A 338 19.66 -7.23 20.82
C LEU A 338 19.32 -8.14 21.99
N GLU A 339 18.89 -7.57 23.11
CA GLU A 339 18.44 -8.25 24.32
C GLU A 339 17.01 -7.80 24.67
N VAL A 340 16.16 -8.73 25.09
CA VAL A 340 14.80 -8.43 25.55
C VAL A 340 14.85 -8.17 27.06
N LEU A 341 14.24 -7.06 27.50
CA LEU A 341 14.22 -6.66 28.90
C LEU A 341 12.83 -6.85 29.51
N GLU A 342 12.79 -7.04 30.83
CA GLU A 342 11.54 -6.99 31.59
C GLU A 342 11.21 -5.55 31.99
N TRP A 343 9.93 -5.16 31.92
CA TRP A 343 9.47 -3.80 32.24
C TRP A 343 9.85 -3.34 33.66
N ASN A 344 9.89 -4.25 34.64
CA ASN A 344 10.28 -3.95 36.02
C ASN A 344 11.78 -3.68 36.21
N ARG A 345 12.63 -4.04 35.23
CA ARG A 345 14.08 -3.82 35.25
C ARG A 345 14.49 -2.53 34.54
N VAL A 346 13.55 -1.84 33.89
CA VAL A 346 13.82 -0.59 33.19
C VAL A 346 13.39 0.60 34.05
N ASN A 347 14.36 1.42 34.45
CA ASN A 347 14.11 2.68 35.16
C ASN A 347 14.67 3.85 34.36
N LEU A 348 13.83 4.41 33.48
CA LEU A 348 14.18 5.53 32.62
C LEU A 348 13.09 6.62 32.70
N PRO A 349 13.46 7.91 32.77
CA PRO A 349 12.49 9.00 32.83
C PRO A 349 11.69 9.06 31.54
N ASN A 350 10.40 9.35 31.62
CA ASN A 350 9.50 9.41 30.45
C ASN A 350 9.45 8.13 29.60
N PHE A 351 9.85 6.99 30.18
CA PHE A 351 9.84 5.69 29.54
C PHE A 351 9.10 4.71 30.44
N SER A 352 7.81 4.51 30.15
CA SER A 352 6.95 3.57 30.88
C SER A 352 6.11 2.77 29.91
N LEU A 353 5.57 1.64 30.37
CA LEU A 353 4.68 0.80 29.57
C LEU A 353 3.53 1.61 28.95
N LYS A 354 2.88 2.47 29.76
CA LYS A 354 1.78 3.33 29.30
C LYS A 354 2.20 4.30 28.20
N ILE A 355 3.36 4.94 28.34
CA ILE A 355 3.87 5.88 27.32
C ILE A 355 4.23 5.11 26.05
N CYS A 356 4.91 3.97 26.19
CA CYS A 356 5.40 3.20 25.06
C CYS A 356 4.27 2.55 24.26
N GLN A 357 3.25 1.99 24.92
CA GLN A 357 2.06 1.45 24.23
C GLN A 357 1.27 2.50 23.44
N SER A 358 1.40 3.79 23.79
CA SER A 358 0.81 4.86 22.98
C SER A 358 1.54 5.12 21.66
N LYS A 359 2.78 4.63 21.53
CA LYS A 359 3.62 4.79 20.33
C LYS A 359 3.23 3.71 19.33
N THR A 360 2.64 4.12 18.21
CA THR A 360 2.10 3.18 17.22
C THR A 360 2.66 3.44 15.83
N PRO A 361 2.73 2.43 14.96
CA PRO A 361 3.10 2.62 13.56
C PRO A 361 2.18 3.65 12.85
N LYS A 362 0.90 3.70 13.21
CA LYS A 362 -0.07 4.68 12.67
C LYS A 362 0.30 6.13 13.01
N GLU A 363 0.86 6.39 14.20
CA GLU A 363 1.36 7.73 14.55
C GLU A 363 2.51 8.15 13.61
N ILE A 364 3.41 7.22 13.30
CA ILE A 364 4.55 7.46 12.42
C ILE A 364 4.07 7.79 11.00
N GLU A 365 3.16 7.00 10.45
CA GLU A 365 2.56 7.24 9.13
C GLU A 365 1.90 8.61 9.05
N LYS A 366 1.09 8.96 10.07
CA LYS A 366 0.45 10.27 10.15
C LYS A 366 1.50 11.39 10.12
N LYS A 367 2.50 11.34 11.00
CA LYS A 367 3.57 12.36 11.05
C LYS A 367 4.36 12.46 9.74
N ARG A 368 4.58 11.35 9.04
CA ARG A 368 5.27 11.33 7.74
C ARG A 368 4.43 11.88 6.60
N SER A 369 3.10 11.76 6.69
CA SER A 369 2.19 12.36 5.71
C SER A 369 2.05 13.89 5.87
N GLU A 370 2.28 14.41 7.08
CA GLU A 370 2.10 15.84 7.40
C GLU A 370 3.25 16.73 6.93
N ALA A 371 4.47 16.18 6.84
CA ALA A 371 5.65 16.93 6.43
C ALA A 371 6.65 16.05 5.68
N TRP A 372 7.27 16.63 4.66
CA TRP A 372 8.31 15.98 3.89
C TRP A 372 9.56 15.74 4.75
N GLY A 373 9.98 14.48 4.83
CA GLY A 373 11.16 14.04 5.58
C GLY A 373 11.06 12.56 5.96
N PHE A 374 12.19 11.89 6.11
CA PHE A 374 12.26 10.56 6.68
C PHE A 374 12.28 10.61 8.21
N ASP A 375 13.00 11.57 8.79
CA ASP A 375 13.18 11.77 10.23
C ASP A 375 11.92 12.43 10.82
N PHE A 376 10.83 11.68 10.89
CA PHE A 376 9.47 12.16 11.17
C PHE A 376 9.29 12.82 12.54
N TYR A 377 10.23 12.60 13.46
CA TYR A 377 10.24 13.17 14.79
C TYR A 377 10.95 14.54 14.87
N LYS A 378 11.64 14.96 13.81
CA LYS A 378 12.25 16.30 13.78
C LYS A 378 11.19 17.41 13.68
N PRO A 379 11.51 18.63 14.15
CA PRO A 379 10.61 19.78 14.05
C PRO A 379 10.16 20.03 12.60
N GLN A 380 8.93 20.50 12.46
CA GLN A 380 8.42 20.96 11.17
C GLN A 380 8.75 22.42 10.96
N ASP A 381 9.10 22.77 9.73
CA ASP A 381 9.25 24.14 9.28
C ASP A 381 8.68 24.29 7.86
N VAL A 382 8.58 25.53 7.37
CA VAL A 382 8.02 25.84 6.05
C VAL A 382 9.14 25.97 5.03
N LEU A 383 8.97 25.27 3.92
CA LEU A 383 9.85 25.28 2.77
C LEU A 383 9.12 25.84 1.56
N LEU A 384 9.75 26.83 0.91
CA LEU A 384 9.34 27.33 -0.40
C LEU A 384 10.35 26.83 -1.43
N ILE A 385 9.87 26.06 -2.40
CA ILE A 385 10.69 25.59 -3.51
C ILE A 385 10.13 26.14 -4.82
N ARG A 386 11.04 26.54 -5.70
CA ARG A 386 10.79 26.75 -7.11
C ARG A 386 11.18 25.49 -7.88
N PHE A 387 10.30 25.01 -8.74
CA PHE A 387 10.57 23.96 -9.71
C PHE A 387 10.64 24.54 -11.12
N ASP A 388 11.54 23.96 -11.93
CA ASP A 388 11.36 23.97 -13.38
C ASP A 388 10.00 23.34 -13.74
N ARG A 389 9.26 24.00 -14.63
CA ARG A 389 7.88 23.61 -14.99
C ARG A 389 7.83 22.21 -15.60
N TYR A 390 8.77 21.87 -16.48
CA TYR A 390 8.80 20.56 -17.14
C TYR A 390 9.05 19.45 -16.11
N PHE A 391 10.03 19.65 -15.23
CA PHE A 391 10.33 18.71 -14.16
C PHE A 391 9.15 18.51 -13.21
N HIS A 392 8.49 19.59 -12.77
CA HIS A 392 7.33 19.50 -11.90
C HIS A 392 6.22 18.65 -12.53
N ASN A 393 5.87 18.93 -13.79
CA ASN A 393 4.76 18.27 -14.47
C ASN A 393 4.98 16.76 -14.68
N LEU A 394 6.23 16.33 -14.82
CA LEU A 394 6.56 14.92 -15.01
C LEU A 394 6.73 14.14 -13.71
N TYR A 395 7.32 14.76 -12.68
CA TYR A 395 7.82 14.03 -11.50
C TYR A 395 7.10 14.37 -10.19
N ILE A 396 6.27 15.40 -10.19
CA ILE A 396 5.53 15.88 -9.02
C ILE A 396 4.02 15.82 -9.29
N GLN A 397 3.54 16.47 -10.35
CA GLN A 397 2.12 16.55 -10.69
C GLN A 397 1.52 15.15 -10.94
N GLY A 398 0.33 14.89 -10.40
CA GLY A 398 -0.36 13.61 -10.56
C GLY A 398 0.27 12.45 -9.77
N THR A 399 1.28 12.72 -8.95
CA THR A 399 1.90 11.73 -8.06
C THR A 399 1.48 11.98 -6.60
N GLU A 400 1.76 11.03 -5.71
CA GLU A 400 1.51 11.20 -4.26
C GLU A 400 2.24 12.42 -3.67
N ARG A 401 3.33 12.87 -4.31
CA ARG A 401 4.09 14.04 -3.91
C ARG A 401 3.28 15.33 -4.06
N GLU A 402 2.34 15.41 -5.00
CA GLU A 402 1.52 16.61 -5.20
C GLU A 402 0.77 17.04 -3.92
N LYS A 403 0.41 16.08 -3.04
CA LYS A 403 -0.20 16.38 -1.74
C LYS A 403 0.75 17.09 -0.78
N LEU A 404 2.05 16.77 -0.85
CA LEU A 404 3.11 17.38 -0.03
C LEU A 404 3.62 18.70 -0.64
N PHE A 405 3.67 18.79 -1.97
CA PHE A 405 4.15 19.93 -2.72
C PHE A 405 2.97 20.80 -3.17
N GLN A 406 2.48 21.64 -2.25
CA GLN A 406 1.29 22.45 -2.49
C GLN A 406 1.62 23.63 -3.41
N ASN A 407 1.09 23.62 -4.63
CA ASN A 407 1.28 24.73 -5.57
C ASN A 407 0.70 26.03 -5.02
N ILE A 408 1.50 27.09 -5.09
CA ILE A 408 1.12 28.45 -4.72
C ILE A 408 1.46 29.42 -5.83
N SER A 409 0.73 30.53 -5.92
CA SER A 409 1.04 31.60 -6.86
C SER A 409 2.32 32.34 -6.48
N TYR A 410 2.92 33.01 -7.45
CA TYR A 410 4.07 33.91 -7.23
C TYR A 410 3.82 34.96 -6.14
N LYS A 411 2.59 35.53 -6.09
CA LYS A 411 2.19 36.49 -5.03
C LYS A 411 2.15 35.83 -3.64
N GLN A 412 1.65 34.60 -3.55
CA GLN A 412 1.66 33.84 -2.31
C GLN A 412 3.08 33.48 -1.88
N ALA A 413 3.97 33.13 -2.82
CA ALA A 413 5.39 32.89 -2.55
C ALA A 413 6.06 34.14 -1.96
N GLN A 414 5.78 35.32 -2.52
CA GLN A 414 6.26 36.60 -1.99
C GLN A 414 5.73 36.88 -0.57
N SER A 415 4.44 36.65 -0.34
CA SER A 415 3.82 36.79 0.99
C SER A 415 4.43 35.83 2.01
N LEU A 416 4.75 34.60 1.60
CA LEU A 416 5.38 33.60 2.47
C LEU A 416 6.77 34.04 2.93
N ILE A 417 7.58 34.61 2.04
CA ILE A 417 8.91 35.16 2.38
C ILE A 417 8.75 36.35 3.35
N ASN A 418 7.83 37.27 3.08
CA ASN A 418 7.57 38.43 3.95
C ASN A 418 7.20 38.01 5.38
N ASN A 419 6.36 36.99 5.50
CA ASN A 419 5.82 36.50 6.78
C ASN A 419 6.71 35.45 7.46
N SER A 420 7.88 35.12 6.89
CA SER A 420 8.80 34.14 7.46
C SER A 420 9.42 34.61 8.79
N LYS A 421 10.06 33.69 9.52
CA LYS A 421 10.78 33.98 10.77
C LYS A 421 12.21 34.47 10.54
N ASP A 422 12.67 34.52 9.30
CA ASP A 422 14.03 34.93 8.93
C ASP A 422 14.29 36.41 9.30
N LYS A 423 15.56 36.82 9.40
CA LYS A 423 15.92 38.22 9.68
C LYS A 423 15.54 39.12 8.50
N LEU A 424 15.29 40.41 8.77
CA LEU A 424 14.86 41.36 7.75
C LEU A 424 15.79 41.40 6.52
N GLU A 425 17.10 41.39 6.74
CA GLU A 425 18.11 41.37 5.68
C GLU A 425 18.02 40.10 4.81
N GLN A 426 17.85 38.94 5.44
CA GLN A 426 17.68 37.65 4.76
C GLN A 426 16.40 37.66 3.93
N LYS A 427 15.27 38.14 4.48
CA LYS A 427 14.01 38.30 3.73
C LYS A 427 14.20 39.18 2.50
N GLN A 428 14.87 40.32 2.64
CA GLN A 428 15.15 41.20 1.50
C GLN A 428 15.96 40.50 0.41
N GLN A 429 16.96 39.70 0.78
CA GLN A 429 17.74 38.92 -0.18
C GLN A 429 16.89 37.86 -0.86
N LEU A 430 16.06 37.11 -0.13
CA LEU A 430 15.13 36.13 -0.69
C LEU A 430 14.12 36.77 -1.65
N LEU A 431 13.61 37.95 -1.32
CA LEU A 431 12.72 38.71 -2.21
C LEU A 431 13.44 39.16 -3.50
N ARG A 432 14.71 39.55 -3.43
CA ARG A 432 15.52 39.86 -4.63
C ARG A 432 15.70 38.62 -5.50
N VAL A 433 16.00 37.47 -4.89
CA VAL A 433 16.08 36.20 -5.60
C VAL A 433 14.75 35.90 -6.29
N LEU A 434 13.63 35.93 -5.56
CA LEU A 434 12.31 35.66 -6.15
C LEU A 434 12.00 36.60 -7.32
N LYS A 435 12.30 37.90 -7.19
CA LYS A 435 12.15 38.89 -8.28
C LYS A 435 12.97 38.57 -9.53
N SER A 436 14.07 37.85 -9.38
CA SER A 436 14.91 37.40 -10.51
C SER A 436 14.48 36.05 -11.10
N ARG A 437 13.33 35.50 -10.69
CA ARG A 437 12.75 34.26 -11.21
C ARG A 437 11.46 34.54 -11.96
N SER A 438 11.10 33.64 -12.87
CA SER A 438 9.91 33.83 -13.68
C SER A 438 8.66 33.63 -12.82
N PRO A 439 7.66 34.53 -12.89
CA PRO A 439 6.34 34.27 -12.30
C PRO A 439 5.66 33.01 -12.84
N ASP A 440 6.09 32.52 -14.02
CA ASP A 440 5.58 31.32 -14.68
C ASP A 440 6.24 30.02 -14.21
N ASP A 441 7.27 30.08 -13.37
CA ASP A 441 7.80 28.88 -12.72
C ASP A 441 6.77 28.28 -11.76
N ILE A 442 6.98 27.03 -11.36
CA ILE A 442 6.10 26.38 -10.38
C ILE A 442 6.66 26.61 -8.98
N TYR A 443 5.87 27.24 -8.12
CA TYR A 443 6.22 27.49 -6.73
C TYR A 443 5.40 26.59 -5.82
N CYS A 444 6.07 25.87 -4.93
CA CYS A 444 5.42 24.95 -4.00
C CYS A 444 5.73 25.36 -2.56
N ARG A 445 4.70 25.36 -1.71
CA ARG A 445 4.82 25.37 -0.26
C ARG A 445 4.84 23.93 0.26
N ILE A 446 5.80 23.61 1.11
CA ILE A 446 5.96 22.31 1.74
C ILE A 446 6.15 22.51 3.23
N ASN A 447 5.49 21.70 4.06
CA ASN A 447 5.94 21.51 5.45
C ASN A 447 7.04 20.45 5.40
N TYR A 448 8.22 20.74 5.94
CA TYR A 448 9.36 19.83 5.88
C TYR A 448 9.96 19.59 7.27
N ARG A 449 10.67 18.47 7.44
CA ARG A 449 11.40 18.14 8.66
C ARG A 449 12.74 18.88 8.66
N LYS A 450 12.85 19.90 9.51
CA LYS A 450 14.07 20.69 9.63
C LYS A 450 15.25 19.79 10.02
N ASP A 451 16.42 20.05 9.45
CA ASP A 451 17.67 19.32 9.67
C ASP A 451 17.64 17.83 9.29
N ASP A 452 16.61 17.38 8.57
CA ASP A 452 16.57 16.05 7.96
C ASP A 452 17.51 16.00 6.75
N TYR A 453 18.58 15.23 6.89
CA TYR A 453 19.61 15.09 5.85
C TYR A 453 19.06 14.49 4.55
N ASN A 454 17.99 13.70 4.62
CA ASN A 454 17.38 13.06 3.46
C ASN A 454 16.75 14.07 2.50
N ILE A 455 16.34 15.22 3.02
CA ILE A 455 15.84 16.34 2.22
C ILE A 455 16.98 16.97 1.44
N ILE A 456 18.12 17.21 2.10
CA ILE A 456 19.34 17.71 1.46
C ILE A 456 19.79 16.76 0.35
N MET A 457 19.87 15.46 0.62
CA MET A 457 20.23 14.45 -0.39
C MET A 457 19.28 14.48 -1.59
N ARG A 458 17.96 14.60 -1.36
CA ARG A 458 16.98 14.65 -2.44
C ARG A 458 17.11 15.92 -3.28
N LEU A 459 17.29 17.07 -2.63
CA LEU A 459 17.48 18.34 -3.33
C LEU A 459 18.74 18.32 -4.20
N ARG A 460 19.84 17.74 -3.70
CA ARG A 460 21.06 17.51 -4.49
C ARG A 460 20.78 16.64 -5.72
N ALA A 461 20.04 15.56 -5.55
CA ALA A 461 19.71 14.64 -6.66
C ALA A 461 18.83 15.30 -7.74
N TRP A 462 17.96 16.24 -7.38
CA TRP A 462 17.18 17.01 -8.34
C TRP A 462 17.97 18.14 -9.01
N GLY A 463 19.08 18.58 -8.39
CA GLY A 463 20.01 19.54 -8.96
C GLY A 463 19.35 20.84 -9.41
N ALA A 464 19.74 21.34 -10.57
CA ALA A 464 19.27 22.62 -11.11
C ALA A 464 17.76 22.66 -11.46
N LYS A 465 17.03 21.54 -11.34
CA LYS A 465 15.58 21.50 -11.59
C LYS A 465 14.76 22.03 -10.42
N VAL A 466 15.39 22.23 -9.27
CA VAL A 466 14.77 22.74 -8.05
C VAL A 466 15.63 23.83 -7.43
N GLU A 467 14.99 24.78 -6.77
CA GLU A 467 15.67 25.83 -6.00
C GLU A 467 14.93 26.07 -4.69
N VAL A 468 15.67 26.01 -3.58
CA VAL A 468 15.15 26.39 -2.25
C VAL A 468 15.12 27.91 -2.16
N LEU A 469 13.94 28.50 -1.97
CA LEU A 469 13.75 29.94 -1.78
C LEU A 469 13.56 30.31 -0.30
N LEU A 470 13.02 29.43 0.53
CA LEU A 470 12.80 29.64 1.97
C LEU A 470 12.90 28.26 2.66
N PRO A 471 13.49 28.12 3.86
CA PRO A 471 14.10 29.16 4.69
C PRO A 471 15.50 29.56 4.23
N TRP A 472 15.99 30.70 4.71
CA TRP A 472 17.32 31.22 4.38
C TRP A 472 18.44 30.21 4.65
N ASP A 473 18.46 29.59 5.83
CA ASP A 473 19.56 28.71 6.25
C ASP A 473 19.69 27.47 5.34
N LEU A 474 18.56 26.86 4.96
CA LEU A 474 18.57 25.73 4.02
C LEU A 474 19.01 26.16 2.62
N ARG A 475 18.61 27.36 2.18
CA ARG A 475 19.10 27.92 0.90
C ARG A 475 20.61 28.11 0.90
N GLN A 476 21.18 28.65 1.98
CA GLN A 476 22.63 28.81 2.11
C GLN A 476 23.34 27.47 2.11
N THR A 477 22.84 26.51 2.89
CA THR A 477 23.34 25.13 2.90
C THR A 477 23.38 24.55 1.48
N MET A 478 22.31 24.70 0.70
CA MET A 478 22.29 24.21 -0.68
C MET A 478 23.25 24.97 -1.60
N THR A 479 23.42 26.27 -1.39
CA THR A 479 24.35 27.11 -2.16
C THR A 479 25.80 26.68 -1.93
N GLU A 480 26.21 26.55 -0.67
CA GLU A 480 27.54 26.10 -0.27
C GLU A 480 27.85 24.70 -0.84
N ASN A 481 26.90 23.76 -0.69
CA ASN A 481 27.06 22.41 -1.24
C ASN A 481 27.27 22.40 -2.76
N ILE A 482 26.55 23.25 -3.50
CA ILE A 482 26.71 23.35 -4.96
C ILE A 482 28.06 23.99 -5.31
N GLN A 483 28.49 25.02 -4.58
CA GLN A 483 29.79 25.66 -4.78
C GLN A 483 30.95 24.69 -4.50
N ASP A 484 30.87 23.93 -3.42
CA ASP A 484 31.90 22.94 -3.08
C ASP A 484 31.93 21.81 -4.09
N THR A 485 30.76 21.34 -4.55
CA THR A 485 30.69 20.38 -5.66
C THR A 485 31.32 20.95 -6.92
N TRP A 486 31.01 22.20 -7.29
CA TRP A 486 31.59 22.86 -8.47
C TRP A 486 33.11 22.95 -8.38
N LYS A 487 33.67 23.31 -7.22
CA LYS A 487 35.11 23.38 -7.01
C LYS A 487 35.81 22.05 -7.31
N LEU A 488 35.18 20.90 -7.04
CA LEU A 488 35.76 19.57 -7.32
C LEU A 488 35.86 19.25 -8.81
N TYR A 489 35.02 19.84 -9.65
CA TYR A 489 35.03 19.61 -11.11
C TYR A 489 35.73 20.72 -11.90
N ASN A 490 35.89 21.89 -11.27
CA ASN A 490 36.56 23.05 -11.85
C ASN A 490 38.01 23.21 -11.35
N SER A 491 38.50 22.27 -10.55
CA SER A 491 39.89 22.17 -10.07
C SER A 491 40.78 21.40 -11.03
#